data_AF-A0A5C1Q4U1-F1
#
_entry.id   AF-A0A5C1Q4U1-F1
#
_cell.length_a   1.000
_cell.length_b   1.000
_cell.length_c   1.000
_cell.angle_alpha   90.00
_cell.angle_beta   90.00
_cell.angle_gamma   90.00
#
_symmetry.space_group_name_H-M   'P 1'
#
loop_
_entity.id
_entity.type
_entity.pdbx_description
1 polymer ?
#
loop_
_entity_poly.entity_id
_entity_poly.type
_entity_poly.pdbx_seq_one_letter_code
_entity_poly.pdbx_strand_id
1 'polypeptide(L)' 'MFTPLVLETRTHIPTADAAHHLSLSEQTLRAWSCFENGRIRPLRIPGRLGLLWSVAEIKGLLGLA' A
#
# COMPACT_ATOMS: atom_id res chain seq x y z
N MET A 1 1.18 0.67 16.18
CA MET A 1 2.43 1.43 15.98
C MET A 1 2.76 1.35 14.50
N PHE A 2 2.91 2.49 13.83
CA PHE A 2 3.22 2.55 12.40
C PHE A 2 4.71 2.85 12.25
N THR A 3 5.41 2.08 11.43
CA THR A 3 6.80 2.35 11.07
C THR A 3 6.80 3.45 10.03
N PRO A 4 7.59 4.53 10.17
CA PRO A 4 7.67 5.54 9.13
C PRO A 4 8.23 4.91 7.85
N LEU A 5 7.70 5.32 6.69
CA LEU A 5 8.01 4.73 5.37
C LEU A 5 9.53 4.73 5.04
N VAL A 6 10.28 5.66 5.63
CA VAL A 6 11.74 5.76 5.51
C VAL A 6 12.49 4.63 6.23
N LEU A 7 11.94 4.07 7.31
CA LEU A 7 12.50 2.96 8.07
C LEU A 7 11.86 1.60 7.71
N GLU A 8 10.84 1.59 6.86
CA GLU A 8 10.17 0.36 6.44
C GLU A 8 11.12 -0.46 5.55
N THR A 9 11.63 -1.57 6.10
CA THR A 9 12.52 -2.51 5.38
C THR A 9 11.75 -3.53 4.55
N ARG A 10 10.43 -3.65 4.77
CA ARG A 10 9.58 -4.57 4.02
C ARG A 10 9.38 -4.07 2.59
N THR A 11 9.36 -5.01 1.64
CA THR A 11 9.04 -4.68 0.24
C THR A 11 7.56 -4.36 0.06
N HIS A 12 6.69 -5.03 0.80
CA HIS A 12 5.24 -4.83 0.76
C HIS A 12 4.64 -4.74 2.17
N ILE A 13 3.65 -3.85 2.31
CA ILE A 13 2.93 -3.58 3.56
C ILE A 13 1.43 -3.86 3.40
N PRO A 14 0.70 -4.19 4.49
CA PRO A 14 -0.74 -4.38 4.44
C PRO A 14 -1.50 -3.07 4.17
N THR A 15 -2.77 -3.19 3.80
CA THR A 15 -3.65 -2.05 3.47
C THR A 15 -3.72 -0.99 4.58
N ALA A 16 -3.72 -1.38 5.86
CA ALA A 16 -3.80 -0.42 6.96
C ALA A 16 -2.59 0.51 7.03
N ASP A 17 -1.38 -0.05 6.87
CA ASP A 17 -0.14 0.74 6.86
C ASP A 17 -0.07 1.62 5.60
N ALA A 18 -0.43 1.07 4.43
CA ALA A 18 -0.48 1.83 3.19
C ALA A 18 -1.48 3.00 3.25
N ALA A 19 -2.66 2.77 3.84
CA ALA A 19 -3.68 3.80 4.05
C ALA A 19 -3.15 4.92 4.94
N HIS A 20 -2.47 4.57 6.03
CA HIS A 20 -1.84 5.53 6.93
C HIS A 20 -0.78 6.39 6.22
N HIS A 21 0.10 5.77 5.44
CA HIS A 21 1.16 6.51 4.72
C HIS A 21 0.62 7.44 3.63
N LEU A 22 -0.42 7.02 2.91
CA LEU A 22 -1.03 7.82 1.86
C LEU A 22 -2.04 8.84 2.40
N SER A 23 -2.31 8.84 3.71
CA SER A 23 -3.40 9.62 4.32
C SER A 23 -4.75 9.36 3.62
N LEU A 24 -5.00 8.10 3.25
CA LEU A 24 -6.24 7.62 2.63
C LEU A 24 -6.98 6.68 3.58
N SER A 25 -8.27 6.44 3.31
CA SER A 25 -9.01 5.38 4.00
C SER A 25 -8.66 4.00 3.42
N GLU A 26 -8.64 2.96 4.26
CA GLU A 26 -8.48 1.57 3.81
C GLU A 26 -9.54 1.17 2.77
N GLN A 27 -10.76 1.73 2.86
CA GLN A 27 -11.83 1.46 1.89
C GLN A 27 -11.49 1.99 0.50
N THR A 28 -10.82 3.16 0.43
CA THR A 28 -10.34 3.73 -0.84
C THR A 28 -9.32 2.81 -1.49
N LEU A 29 -8.36 2.29 -0.71
CA LEU A 29 -7.37 1.33 -1.23
C LEU A 29 -8.00 0.01 -1.66
N ARG A 30 -9.01 -0.49 -0.94
CA ARG A 30 -9.77 -1.67 -1.36
C ARG A 30 -10.53 -1.41 -2.66
N ALA A 31 -11.14 -0.23 -2.81
CA ALA A 31 -11.80 0.18 -4.05
C ALA A 31 -10.80 0.23 -5.21
N TRP A 32 -9.60 0.79 -5.01
CA TRP A 32 -8.53 0.79 -6.02
C TRP A 32 -8.15 -0.62 -6.46
N SER A 33 -8.08 -1.56 -5.52
CA SER A 33 -7.83 -2.96 -5.83
C SER A 33 -8.97 -3.65 -6.58
N CYS A 34 -10.23 -3.32 -6.29
CA CYS A 34 -11.39 -3.93 -6.91
C CYS A 34 -11.67 -3.36 -8.31
N PHE A 35 -11.55 -2.05 -8.47
CA PHE A 35 -11.80 -1.34 -9.73
C PHE A 35 -10.56 -1.22 -10.61
N GLU A 36 -9.39 -1.65 -10.11
CA GLU A 36 -8.09 -1.56 -10.79
C GLU A 36 -7.75 -0.13 -11.28
N ASN A 37 -8.35 0.87 -10.64
CA ASN A 37 -8.29 2.29 -11.01
C ASN A 37 -7.35 3.12 -10.13
N GLY A 38 -6.67 2.48 -9.18
CA GLY A 38 -5.71 3.14 -8.30
C GLY A 38 -4.40 3.48 -9.01
N ARG A 39 -3.69 4.49 -8.48
CA ARG A 39 -2.36 4.87 -8.99
C ARG A 39 -1.28 3.83 -8.66
N ILE A 40 -1.56 2.95 -7.69
CA ILE A 40 -0.72 1.81 -7.30
C ILE A 40 -1.57 0.56 -7.22
N ARG A 41 -0.94 -0.60 -7.37
CA ARG A 41 -1.65 -1.90 -7.38
C ARG A 41 -1.16 -2.79 -6.25
N PRO A 42 -2.07 -3.54 -5.60
CA PRO A 42 -1.64 -4.51 -4.61
C PRO A 42 -1.14 -5.79 -5.27
N LEU A 43 -0.10 -6.37 -4.70
CA LEU A 43 0.34 -7.73 -4.95
C LEU A 43 -0.64 -8.72 -4.31
N ARG A 44 -1.18 -9.64 -5.12
CA ARG A 44 -2.03 -10.74 -4.67
C ARG A 44 -1.19 -12.01 -4.56
N ILE A 45 -0.94 -12.47 -3.33
CA ILE A 45 -0.21 -13.72 -3.09
C ILE A 45 -1.24 -14.83 -2.82
N PRO A 46 -1.24 -15.92 -3.61
CA PRO A 46 -2.11 -17.08 -3.35
C PRO A 46 -1.94 -17.58 -1.91
N GLY A 47 -3.06 -17.83 -1.22
CA GLY A 47 -3.06 -18.31 0.17
C GLY A 47 -2.91 -17.23 1.25
N ARG A 48 -2.77 -15.95 0.88
CA ARG A 48 -2.78 -14.83 1.83
C ARG A 48 -4.14 -14.13 1.82
N LEU A 49 -4.76 -14.02 2.99
CA LEU A 49 -5.95 -13.19 3.20
C LEU A 49 -5.52 -11.72 3.33
N GLY A 50 -5.24 -11.05 2.22
CA GLY A 50 -4.92 -9.63 2.23
C GLY A 50 -4.28 -9.09 0.96
N LEU A 51 -4.42 -7.78 0.79
CA LEU A 51 -3.75 -7.01 -0.25
C LEU A 51 -2.39 -6.52 0.26
N LEU A 52 -1.34 -6.70 -0.54
CA LEU A 52 0.00 -6.25 -0.20
C LEU A 52 0.40 -5.08 -1.10
N TRP A 53 0.69 -3.93 -0.51
CA TRP A 53 1.02 -2.71 -1.26
C TRP A 53 2.52 -2.51 -1.28
N SER A 54 3.07 -2.20 -2.46
CA SER A 54 4.50 -1.97 -2.64
C SER A 54 4.93 -0.66 -1.97
N VAL A 55 5.92 -0.75 -1.08
CA VAL A 55 6.51 0.44 -0.42
C VAL A 55 7.21 1.33 -1.45
N ALA A 56 7.84 0.74 -2.47
CA ALA A 56 8.52 1.48 -3.52
C ALA A 56 7.53 2.31 -4.36
N GLU A 57 6.37 1.74 -4.69
CA GLU A 57 5.34 2.48 -5.43
C GLU A 57 4.72 3.60 -4.58
N ILE A 58 4.50 3.36 -3.28
CA ILE A 58 4.02 4.39 -2.34
C ILE A 58 5.04 5.53 -2.24
N LYS A 59 6.34 5.22 -2.11
CA LYS A 59 7.42 6.24 -2.10
C LYS A 59 7.42 7.05 -3.40
N GLY A 60 7.28 6.37 -4.55
CA GLY A 60 7.17 7.02 -5.86
C GLY A 60 5.98 7.97 -5.97
N LEU A 61 4.80 7.57 -5.48
CA LEU A 61 3.61 8.43 -5.45
C LEU A 61 3.79 9.68 -4.59
N LEU A 62 4.51 9.57 -3.48
CA LEU A 62 4.78 10.68 -2.57
C LEU A 62 5.93 11.57 -3.03
N GLY A 63 6.59 11.24 -4.15
CA GLY A 63 7.74 12.00 -4.66
C GLY A 63 9.00 11.83 -3.83
N LEU A 64 9.11 10.74 -3.06
CA LEU A 64 10.27 10.40 -2.22
C LEU A 64 11.29 9.52 -2.96
N ALA A 65 11.34 9.62 -4.30
CA ALA A 65 12.15 8.79 -5.18
C ALA A 65 13.61 9.27 -5.29
#